data_AF-A0A537LUA3-F1
#
_entry.id   AF-A0A537LUA3-F1
#
_cell.length_a   1.000
_cell.length_b   1.000
_cell.length_c   1.000
_cell.angle_alpha   90.00
_cell.angle_beta   90.00
_cell.angle_gamma   90.00
#
_symmetry.space_group_name_H-M   'P 1'
#
loop_
_entity.id
_entity.type
_entity.pdbx_description
1 polymer ?
#
loop_
_entity_poly.entity_id
_entity_poly.type
_entity_poly.pdbx_seq_one_letter_code
_entity_poly.pdbx_strand_id
1 'polypeptide(L)'
;MARGDVAESFALRPRRRPLLARALPRPLAGSPLALLSLGIVVLWGAAAVAAPLLAPYPPLDQDIVRRLAPPNTAHWLGTDPLGRDILSRIVYGARLSIPVGVAAVGLAVILGMMIGSTAGTLGGAVDEVMMRITDLMLAFPT
;
A
#
# COMPACT_ATOMS: atom_id res chain seq x y z
N MET A 1 63.58 -7.13 -12.52
CA MET A 1 63.21 -5.71 -12.63
C MET A 1 61.86 -5.67 -13.34
N ALA A 2 60.85 -4.94 -12.80
CA ALA A 2 59.42 -4.86 -13.17
C ALA A 2 58.44 -5.54 -12.18
N ARG A 3 58.27 -4.90 -11.02
CA ARG A 3 57.13 -5.09 -10.11
C ARG A 3 56.79 -3.71 -9.54
N GLY A 4 55.70 -3.12 -10.00
CA GLY A 4 55.18 -1.88 -9.45
C GLY A 4 54.31 -1.17 -10.46
N ASP A 5 53.08 -1.65 -10.65
CA ASP A 5 51.99 -0.90 -11.32
C ASP A 5 50.62 -1.57 -11.13
N VAL A 6 50.33 -2.08 -9.92
CA VAL A 6 48.98 -2.58 -9.57
C VAL A 6 48.45 -1.92 -8.29
N ALA A 7 49.27 -1.15 -7.58
CA ALA A 7 48.89 -0.58 -6.28
C ALA A 7 48.18 0.78 -6.35
N GLU A 8 48.25 1.52 -7.46
CA GLU A 8 47.66 2.87 -7.54
C GLU A 8 46.23 2.94 -8.09
N SER A 9 45.74 1.85 -8.71
CA SER A 9 44.42 1.83 -9.38
C SER A 9 43.23 1.74 -8.42
N PHE A 10 43.47 1.53 -7.11
CA PHE A 10 42.44 1.29 -6.09
C PHE A 10 42.32 2.45 -5.07
N ALA A 11 42.58 3.68 -5.50
CA ALA A 11 42.21 4.86 -4.73
C ALA A 11 40.67 5.02 -4.71
N LEU A 12 39.99 4.18 -3.93
CA LEU A 12 38.58 4.32 -3.57
C LEU A 12 38.44 5.61 -2.77
N ARG A 13 38.15 6.73 -3.45
CA ARG A 13 37.75 7.96 -2.77
C ARG A 13 36.45 7.68 -2.02
N PRO A 14 36.41 7.69 -0.67
CA PRO A 14 35.16 7.57 0.03
C PRO A 14 34.36 8.85 -0.25
N ARG A 15 33.38 8.75 -1.15
CA ARG A 15 32.44 9.83 -1.46
C ARG A 15 31.61 10.05 -0.19
N ARG A 16 32.06 10.97 0.68
CA ARG A 16 31.37 11.40 1.90
C ARG A 16 30.00 11.95 1.49
N ARG A 17 28.98 11.09 1.55
CA ARG A 17 27.59 11.48 1.25
C ARG A 17 27.00 12.12 2.51
N PRO A 18 26.30 13.26 2.40
CA PRO A 18 25.70 13.93 3.54
C PRO A 18 24.68 13.00 4.22
N LEU A 19 24.67 13.00 5.55
CA LEU A 19 23.87 12.10 6.39
C LEU A 19 22.35 12.17 6.10
N LEU A 20 21.86 13.30 5.59
CA LEU A 20 20.47 13.52 5.21
C LEU A 20 20.03 12.76 3.94
N ALA A 21 20.96 12.41 3.04
CA ALA A 21 20.68 11.63 1.82
C ALA A 21 20.45 10.12 2.08
N ARG A 22 20.27 9.75 3.36
CA ARG A 22 20.18 8.38 3.87
C ARG A 22 18.79 8.04 4.44
N ALA A 23 17.91 9.04 4.56
CA ALA A 23 16.56 8.88 5.11
C ALA A 23 15.48 8.55 4.05
N LEU A 24 15.73 8.86 2.77
CA LEU A 24 14.88 8.41 1.68
C LEU A 24 15.55 7.21 0.98
N PRO A 25 14.92 6.02 0.95
CA PRO A 25 15.46 4.94 0.15
C PRO A 25 15.43 5.39 -1.31
N ARG A 26 16.57 5.25 -2.00
CA ARG A 26 16.79 5.63 -3.41
C ARG A 26 15.75 5.12 -4.45
N PRO A 27 14.91 4.08 -4.24
CA PRO A 27 13.97 3.62 -5.27
C PRO A 27 12.82 4.59 -5.58
N LEU A 28 12.41 5.43 -4.62
CA LEU A 28 11.25 6.32 -4.78
C LEU A 28 11.55 7.50 -5.72
N ALA A 29 12.77 8.02 -5.71
CA ALA A 29 13.15 9.19 -6.51
C ALA A 29 13.46 8.85 -7.99
N GLY A 30 13.54 7.57 -8.35
CA GLY A 30 13.94 7.11 -9.68
C GLY A 30 12.82 6.56 -10.56
N SER A 31 11.60 6.34 -10.02
CA SER A 31 10.50 5.75 -10.79
C SER A 31 9.20 6.58 -10.68
N PRO A 32 8.68 7.12 -11.79
CA PRO A 32 7.45 7.92 -11.77
C PRO A 32 6.24 7.12 -11.27
N LEU A 33 6.23 5.80 -11.51
CA LEU A 33 5.18 4.90 -11.03
C LEU A 33 5.16 4.76 -9.50
N ALA A 34 6.32 4.72 -8.83
CA ALA A 34 6.35 4.64 -7.38
C ALA A 34 5.94 5.96 -6.72
N LEU A 35 6.26 7.10 -7.34
CA LEU A 35 5.77 8.40 -6.89
C LEU A 35 4.26 8.53 -7.08
N LEU A 36 3.73 8.03 -8.21
CA LEU A 36 2.29 8.02 -8.47
C LEU A 36 1.54 7.17 -7.43
N SER A 37 2.00 5.94 -7.18
CA SER A 37 1.34 5.06 -6.21
C SER A 37 1.42 5.63 -4.79
N LEU A 38 2.58 6.17 -4.39
CA LEU A 38 2.73 6.86 -3.12
C LEU A 38 1.79 8.07 -3.03
N GLY A 39 1.70 8.87 -4.10
CA GLY A 39 0.80 10.01 -4.18
C GLY A 39 -0.67 9.62 -3.99
N ILE A 40 -1.12 8.53 -4.61
CA ILE A 40 -2.48 8.00 -4.47
C ILE A 40 -2.75 7.57 -3.02
N VAL A 41 -1.81 6.83 -2.40
CA VAL A 41 -1.94 6.39 -1.00
C VAL A 41 -2.00 7.58 -0.06
N VAL A 42 -1.14 8.58 -0.23
CA VAL A 42 -1.12 9.80 0.58
C VAL A 42 -2.40 10.60 0.40
N LEU A 43 -2.89 10.74 -0.83
CA LEU A 43 -4.15 11.44 -1.13
C LEU A 43 -5.33 10.80 -0.39
N TRP A 44 -5.49 9.48 -0.51
CA TRP A 44 -6.59 8.77 0.14
C TRP A 44 -6.44 8.72 1.66
N GLY A 45 -5.20 8.60 2.17
CA GLY A 45 -4.91 8.70 3.60
C GLY A 45 -5.28 10.08 4.16
N ALA A 46 -4.92 11.16 3.45
CA ALA A 46 -5.29 12.52 3.82
C ALA A 46 -6.80 12.73 3.76
N ALA A 47 -7.47 12.25 2.70
CA ALA A 47 -8.93 12.32 2.58
C ALA A 47 -9.64 11.57 3.72
N ALA A 48 -9.13 10.41 4.14
CA ALA A 48 -9.68 9.65 5.26
C ALA A 48 -9.54 10.42 6.59
N VAL A 49 -8.37 11.02 6.86
CA VAL A 49 -8.17 11.83 8.07
C VAL A 49 -9.05 13.08 8.04
N ALA A 50 -9.16 13.73 6.89
CA ALA A 50 -9.97 14.92 6.66
C ALA A 50 -11.46 14.62 6.41
N ALA A 51 -11.92 13.37 6.53
CA ALA A 51 -13.30 13.00 6.24
C ALA A 51 -14.36 13.84 6.99
N PRO A 52 -14.19 14.18 8.29
CA PRO A 52 -15.15 15.02 8.99
C PRO A 52 -15.26 16.45 8.44
N LEU A 53 -14.25 16.91 7.69
CA LEU A 53 -14.22 18.23 7.06
C LEU A 53 -14.64 18.18 5.58
N LEU A 54 -14.39 17.07 4.90
CA LEU A 54 -14.66 16.89 3.47
C LEU A 54 -16.07 16.37 3.17
N ALA A 55 -16.68 15.62 4.09
CA ALA A 55 -17.99 15.04 3.88
C ALA A 55 -19.11 16.08 4.09
N PRO A 56 -20.00 16.30 3.11
CA PRO A 56 -21.11 17.24 3.26
C PRO A 56 -22.17 16.78 4.27
N TYR A 57 -22.33 15.46 4.46
CA TYR A 57 -23.36 14.86 5.31
C TYR A 57 -22.80 13.76 6.23
N PRO A 58 -23.49 13.45 7.35
CA PRO A 58 -23.14 12.28 8.15
C PRO A 58 -23.29 10.99 7.32
N PRO A 59 -22.30 10.06 7.35
CA PRO A 59 -22.25 8.93 6.41
C PRO A 59 -23.32 7.85 6.63
N LEU A 60 -23.99 7.89 7.79
CA LEU A 60 -25.06 6.95 8.17
C LEU A 60 -26.45 7.61 8.15
N ASP A 61 -26.53 8.89 7.83
CA ASP A 61 -27.82 9.60 7.78
C ASP A 61 -28.64 9.15 6.58
N GLN A 62 -29.90 8.80 6.82
CA GLN A 62 -30.77 8.14 5.85
C GLN A 62 -31.96 9.03 5.49
N ASP A 63 -32.10 9.31 4.20
CA ASP A 63 -33.28 9.99 3.66
C ASP A 63 -34.05 9.07 2.70
N ILE A 64 -35.08 8.40 3.21
CA ILE A 64 -35.92 7.48 2.44
C ILE A 64 -36.60 8.16 1.25
N VAL A 65 -36.89 9.45 1.35
CA VAL A 65 -37.57 10.21 0.30
C VAL A 65 -36.64 10.44 -0.89
N ARG A 66 -35.33 10.54 -0.64
CA ARG A 66 -34.30 10.83 -1.65
C ARG A 66 -33.47 9.61 -2.05
N ARG A 67 -34.03 8.40 -1.98
CA ARG A 67 -33.35 7.16 -2.41
C ARG A 67 -33.03 7.15 -3.91
N LEU A 68 -31.85 6.62 -4.26
CA LEU A 68 -31.36 6.53 -5.65
C LEU A 68 -31.46 7.85 -6.42
N ALA A 69 -31.29 8.98 -5.74
CA ALA A 69 -31.25 10.28 -6.39
C ALA A 69 -29.99 10.38 -7.26
N PRO A 70 -30.09 10.86 -8.50
CA PRO A 70 -28.93 11.10 -9.34
C PRO A 70 -28.05 12.21 -8.76
N PRO A 71 -26.79 12.33 -9.22
CA PRO A 71 -25.88 13.43 -8.87
C PRO A 71 -26.55 14.81 -9.03
N ASN A 72 -26.45 15.64 -8.00
CA ASN A 72 -27.00 16.99 -7.97
C ASN A 72 -26.21 17.91 -7.01
N THR A 73 -26.60 19.18 -6.90
CA THR A 73 -25.88 20.17 -6.07
C THR A 73 -25.96 19.89 -4.57
N ALA A 74 -27.01 19.21 -4.09
CA ALA A 74 -27.09 18.75 -2.71
C ALA A 74 -26.25 17.49 -2.53
N HIS A 75 -26.45 16.47 -3.36
CA HIS A 75 -25.71 15.21 -3.32
C HIS A 75 -24.81 15.08 -4.55
N TRP A 76 -23.55 15.49 -4.43
CA TRP A 76 -22.62 15.61 -5.56
C TRP A 76 -22.41 14.32 -6.36
N LEU A 77 -22.48 13.17 -5.69
CA LEU A 77 -22.40 11.85 -6.31
C LEU A 77 -23.72 11.08 -6.25
N GLY A 78 -24.81 11.74 -5.84
CA GLY A 78 -26.12 11.13 -5.63
C GLY A 78 -26.22 10.36 -4.31
N THR A 79 -27.29 9.56 -4.21
CA THR A 79 -27.61 8.79 -2.99
C THR A 79 -27.74 7.29 -3.28
N ASP A 80 -27.52 6.49 -2.25
CA ASP A 80 -27.63 5.03 -2.33
C ASP A 80 -29.09 4.53 -2.12
N PRO A 81 -29.35 3.21 -2.12
CA PRO A 81 -30.69 2.66 -1.89
C PRO A 81 -31.34 2.99 -0.55
N LEU A 82 -30.55 3.44 0.43
CA LEU A 82 -31.03 3.88 1.73
C LEU A 82 -31.14 5.41 1.81
N GLY A 83 -30.84 6.12 0.72
CA GLY A 83 -30.87 7.58 0.66
C GLY A 83 -29.67 8.25 1.32
N ARG A 84 -28.58 7.51 1.52
CA ARG A 84 -27.35 8.07 2.11
C ARG A 84 -26.50 8.72 1.03
N ASP A 85 -25.85 9.83 1.36
CA ASP A 85 -24.95 10.54 0.46
C ASP A 85 -23.72 9.70 0.06
N ILE A 86 -23.53 9.46 -1.23
CA ILE A 86 -22.47 8.57 -1.73
C ILE A 86 -21.08 9.16 -1.49
N LEU A 87 -20.89 10.47 -1.69
CA LEU A 87 -19.59 11.13 -1.49
C LEU A 87 -19.14 10.98 -0.03
N SER A 88 -20.02 11.31 0.91
CA SER A 88 -19.77 11.18 2.35
C SER A 88 -19.42 9.74 2.72
N ARG A 89 -20.12 8.75 2.14
CA ARG A 89 -19.83 7.33 2.35
C ARG A 89 -18.48 6.88 1.80
N ILE A 90 -18.05 7.40 0.65
CA ILE A 90 -16.74 7.08 0.07
C ILE A 90 -15.62 7.62 0.96
N VAL A 91 -15.69 8.89 1.34
CA VAL A 91 -14.63 9.54 2.14
C VAL A 91 -14.56 8.95 3.55
N TYR A 92 -15.69 8.73 4.22
CA TYR A 92 -15.70 8.04 5.52
C TYR A 92 -15.35 6.56 5.39
N GLY A 93 -15.72 5.90 4.29
CA GLY A 93 -15.37 4.51 4.01
C GLY A 93 -13.86 4.31 3.96
N ALA A 94 -13.11 5.28 3.41
CA ALA A 94 -11.65 5.24 3.40
C ALA A 94 -11.04 5.12 4.81
N ARG A 95 -11.67 5.68 5.86
CA ARG A 95 -11.20 5.54 7.25
C ARG A 95 -11.26 4.12 7.78
N LEU A 96 -12.16 3.29 7.26
CA LEU A 96 -12.28 1.89 7.64
C LEU A 96 -11.47 0.99 6.70
N SER A 97 -11.58 1.23 5.40
CA SER A 97 -10.94 0.37 4.39
C SER A 97 -9.42 0.44 4.42
N ILE A 98 -8.82 1.63 4.65
CA ILE A 98 -7.37 1.77 4.65
C ILE A 98 -6.72 0.98 5.81
N PRO A 99 -7.13 1.17 7.09
CA PRO A 99 -6.55 0.39 8.19
C PRO A 99 -6.77 -1.11 8.03
N VAL A 100 -7.95 -1.54 7.58
CA VAL A 100 -8.25 -2.97 7.35
C VAL A 100 -7.34 -3.54 6.27
N GLY A 101 -7.17 -2.85 5.14
CA GLY A 101 -6.28 -3.28 4.07
C GLY A 101 -4.82 -3.35 4.52
N VAL A 102 -4.33 -2.34 5.24
CA VAL A 102 -2.97 -2.33 5.79
C VAL A 102 -2.76 -3.47 6.78
N ALA A 103 -3.73 -3.72 7.67
CA ALA A 103 -3.65 -4.82 8.63
C ALA A 103 -3.64 -6.19 7.95
N ALA A 104 -4.50 -6.39 6.95
CA ALA A 104 -4.58 -7.63 6.19
C ALA A 104 -3.27 -7.92 5.43
N VAL A 105 -2.72 -6.93 4.72
CA VAL A 105 -1.44 -7.07 4.02
C VAL A 105 -0.29 -7.27 5.01
N GLY A 106 -0.27 -6.52 6.11
CA GLY A 106 0.74 -6.67 7.16
C GLY A 106 0.76 -8.08 7.74
N LEU A 107 -0.42 -8.63 8.04
CA LEU A 107 -0.55 -10.00 8.52
C LEU A 107 -0.08 -11.01 7.47
N ALA A 108 -0.49 -10.85 6.21
CA ALA A 108 -0.04 -11.71 5.13
C ALA A 108 1.48 -11.69 4.95
N VAL A 109 2.12 -10.52 5.07
CA VAL A 109 3.59 -10.39 5.02
C VAL A 109 4.25 -11.09 6.21
N ILE A 110 3.73 -10.94 7.42
CA ILE A 110 4.28 -11.62 8.61
C ILE A 110 4.19 -13.14 8.43
N LEU A 111 3.01 -13.65 8.09
CA LEU A 111 2.79 -15.08 7.90
C LEU A 111 3.63 -15.63 6.74
N GLY A 112 3.64 -14.93 5.60
CA GLY A 112 4.45 -15.28 4.44
C GLY A 112 5.94 -15.26 4.74
N MET A 113 6.41 -14.32 5.55
CA MET A 113 7.82 -14.26 5.98
C MET A 113 8.17 -15.45 6.88
N MET A 114 7.31 -15.82 7.85
CA MET A 114 7.55 -16.99 8.69
C MET A 114 7.61 -18.28 7.87
N ILE A 115 6.66 -18.46 6.93
CA ILE A 115 6.61 -19.63 6.05
C ILE A 115 7.86 -19.65 5.15
N GLY A 116 8.14 -18.55 4.45
CA GLY A 116 9.25 -18.44 3.51
C GLY A 116 10.61 -18.57 4.19
N SER A 117 10.81 -18.00 5.38
CA SER A 117 12.06 -18.16 6.12
C SER A 117 12.25 -19.60 6.60
N THR A 118 11.17 -20.28 7.00
CA THR A 118 11.24 -21.68 7.46
C THR A 118 11.57 -22.61 6.30
N ALA A 119 10.92 -22.44 5.15
CA ALA A 119 11.20 -23.19 3.93
C ALA A 119 12.64 -22.97 3.45
N GLY A 120 13.09 -21.71 3.39
CA GLY A 120 14.43 -21.35 2.92
C GLY A 120 15.58 -21.71 3.86
N THR A 121 15.33 -21.93 5.16
CA THR A 121 16.38 -22.30 6.12
C THR A 121 16.51 -23.81 6.33
N LEU A 122 15.40 -24.55 6.35
CA LEU A 122 15.42 -26.01 6.55
C LEU A 122 15.66 -26.76 5.24
N GLY A 123 15.16 -26.26 4.11
CA GLY A 123 15.26 -26.92 2.81
C GLY A 123 14.61 -28.32 2.78
N GLY A 124 14.89 -29.06 1.70
CA GLY A 124 14.48 -30.46 1.54
C GLY A 124 12.96 -30.65 1.56
N ALA A 125 12.48 -31.64 2.32
CA ALA A 125 11.06 -32.00 2.36
C ALA A 125 10.15 -30.88 2.90
N VAL A 126 10.65 -30.02 3.81
CA VAL A 126 9.86 -28.91 4.36
C VAL A 126 9.60 -27.86 3.29
N ASP A 127 10.62 -27.52 2.51
CA ASP A 127 10.51 -26.60 1.39
C ASP A 127 9.52 -27.13 0.33
N GLU A 128 9.65 -28.41 -0.04
CA GLU A 128 8.76 -29.01 -1.04
C GLU A 128 7.29 -29.02 -0.59
N VAL A 129 7.00 -29.36 0.67
CA VAL A 129 5.63 -29.31 1.21
C VAL A 129 5.08 -27.89 1.19
N MET A 130 5.86 -26.89 1.59
CA MET A 130 5.43 -25.49 1.61
C MET A 130 5.17 -24.94 0.21
N MET A 131 6.02 -25.29 -0.77
CA MET A 131 5.77 -24.97 -2.17
C MET A 131 4.49 -25.62 -2.67
N ARG A 132 4.24 -26.89 -2.35
CA ARG A 132 2.99 -27.59 -2.76
C ARG A 132 1.74 -26.94 -2.19
N ILE A 133 1.77 -26.51 -0.93
CA ILE A 133 0.64 -25.79 -0.32
C ILE A 133 0.40 -24.47 -1.07
N THR A 134 1.47 -23.74 -1.39
CA THR A 134 1.38 -22.47 -2.13
C THR A 134 0.80 -22.68 -3.52
N ASP A 135 1.27 -23.70 -4.26
CA ASP A 135 0.75 -24.06 -5.57
C ASP A 135 -0.74 -24.41 -5.51
N LEU A 136 -1.17 -25.14 -4.47
CA LEU A 136 -2.57 -25.51 -4.27
C LEU A 136 -3.45 -24.28 -3.99
N MET A 137 -2.95 -23.31 -3.22
CA MET A 137 -3.66 -22.04 -3.00
C MET A 137 -3.78 -21.23 -4.30
N LEU A 138 -2.76 -21.23 -5.15
CA LEU A 138 -2.77 -20.52 -6.44
C LEU A 138 -3.56 -21.25 -7.54
N ALA A 139 -3.78 -22.56 -7.40
CA ALA A 139 -4.51 -23.38 -8.37
C ALA A 139 -6.01 -23.06 -8.42
N PHE A 140 -6.59 -22.53 -7.35
CA PHE A 140 -7.99 -22.16 -7.29
C PHE A 140 -8.16 -20.65 -7.52
N PRO A 141 -8.73 -20.21 -8.66
CA PRO A 141 -9.02 -18.81 -8.87
C PRO A 141 -10.12 -18.35 -7.90
N THR A 142 -9.87 -17.25 -7.19
CA THR A 142 -10.82 -16.55 -6.32
C THR A 142 -11.73 -15.61 -7.10
#